data_AF-A0A7K1HIX2-F1
#
_entry.id   AF-A0A7K1HIX2-F1
#
_cell.length_a   1.000
_cell.length_b   1.000
_cell.length_c   1.000
_cell.angle_alpha   90.00
_cell.angle_beta   90.00
_cell.angle_gamma   90.00
#
_symmetry.space_group_name_H-M   'P 1'
#
loop_
_entity.id
_entity.type
_entity.pdbx_description
1 polymer ?
#
loop_
_entity_poly.entity_id
_entity_poly.type
_entity_poly.pdbx_seq_one_letter_code
_entity_poly.pdbx_strand_id
1 'polypeptide(L)'
;YREFELNKALALPTGYSLRFYMLMSGQVYPLDISLDNLKERLGIPADKYKDKNGKDRIDNFEERVLKPAKAALDESCPYTFNYVKVRENPNNKRSKVTGFRFYPVYQPQFRDEELEVKELQAKVAARHQIDSHVYEYLRYSCGFTSEEINRNKETFITAQENITDVIRELAILNGKSREKNNPKGWIINALKGKIKEYSA
;
A
#
# COMPACT_ATOMS: atom_id res chain seq x y z
N TYR A 1 5.63 7.81 4.64
CA TYR A 1 5.61 6.36 4.92
C TYR A 1 5.27 5.67 3.60
N ARG A 2 5.94 4.58 3.23
CA ARG A 2 5.59 3.83 2.00
C ARG A 2 4.61 2.74 2.37
N GLU A 3 3.48 2.70 1.69
CA GLU A 3 2.48 1.65 1.87
C GLU A 3 2.97 0.37 1.19
N PHE A 4 2.92 -0.75 1.92
CA PHE A 4 3.21 -2.08 1.41
C PHE A 4 2.29 -3.09 2.09
N GLU A 5 2.01 -4.19 1.42
CA GLU A 5 1.09 -5.22 1.92
C GLU A 5 1.76 -6.04 3.04
N LEU A 6 1.21 -5.95 4.26
CA LEU A 6 1.80 -6.57 5.45
C LEU A 6 1.80 -8.10 5.37
N ASN A 7 0.72 -8.70 4.86
CA ASN A 7 0.62 -10.14 4.61
C ASN A 7 1.76 -10.65 3.72
N LYS A 8 2.07 -9.94 2.62
CA LYS A 8 3.21 -10.26 1.73
C LYS A 8 4.53 -10.12 2.47
N ALA A 9 4.72 -9.01 3.19
CA ALA A 9 5.95 -8.75 3.93
C ALA A 9 6.26 -9.83 4.99
N LEU A 10 5.25 -10.32 5.71
CA LEU A 10 5.39 -11.36 6.74
C LEU A 10 5.68 -12.75 6.16
N ALA A 11 5.27 -13.00 4.91
CA ALA A 11 5.51 -14.27 4.23
C ALA A 11 6.93 -14.40 3.64
N LEU A 12 7.72 -13.31 3.62
CA LEU A 12 9.03 -13.30 2.98
C LEU A 12 10.08 -14.09 3.78
N PRO A 13 10.92 -14.89 3.09
CA PRO A 13 11.80 -15.86 3.75
C PRO A 13 13.00 -15.23 4.44
N THR A 14 13.36 -13.98 4.14
CA THR A 14 14.56 -13.33 4.68
C THR A 14 14.34 -11.87 5.01
N GLY A 15 15.12 -11.35 5.96
CA GLY A 15 15.15 -9.91 6.23
C GLY A 15 15.63 -9.07 5.02
N TYR A 16 16.41 -9.66 4.11
CA TYR A 16 16.83 -8.98 2.88
C TYR A 16 15.68 -8.82 1.89
N SER A 17 14.94 -9.89 1.61
CA SER A 17 13.75 -9.82 0.74
C SER A 17 12.72 -8.84 1.29
N LEU A 18 12.48 -8.83 2.61
CA LEU A 18 11.62 -7.84 3.26
C LEU A 18 12.10 -6.40 3.01
N ARG A 19 13.38 -6.11 3.26
CA ARG A 19 13.93 -4.75 3.08
C ARG A 19 13.92 -4.32 1.62
N PHE A 20 14.13 -5.25 0.68
CA PHE A 20 13.95 -4.97 -0.75
C PHE A 20 12.49 -4.72 -1.11
N TYR A 21 11.56 -5.49 -0.56
CA TYR A 21 10.12 -5.25 -0.78
C TYR A 21 9.73 -3.84 -0.31
N MET A 22 10.17 -3.42 0.87
CA MET A 22 9.96 -2.06 1.38
C MET A 22 10.62 -0.98 0.50
N LEU A 23 11.78 -1.30 -0.10
CA LEU A 23 12.50 -0.38 -0.98
C LEU A 23 11.79 -0.21 -2.34
N MET A 24 11.15 -1.26 -2.85
CA MET A 24 10.48 -1.26 -4.16
C MET A 24 9.00 -0.88 -4.10
N SER A 25 8.33 -1.11 -2.97
CA SER A 25 6.90 -0.82 -2.82
C SER A 25 6.58 0.65 -3.07
N GLY A 26 5.69 0.88 -4.05
CA GLY A 26 5.27 2.22 -4.48
C GLY A 26 6.35 3.05 -5.19
N GLN A 27 7.52 2.47 -5.50
CA GLN A 27 8.56 3.15 -6.25
C GLN A 27 8.33 2.97 -7.75
N VAL A 28 8.37 4.07 -8.50
CA VAL A 28 8.21 4.08 -9.97
C VAL A 28 9.49 4.52 -10.69
N TYR A 29 10.42 5.16 -9.98
CA TYR A 29 11.68 5.63 -10.55
C TYR A 29 12.86 4.73 -10.19
N PRO A 30 13.85 4.58 -11.09
CA PRO A 30 15.08 3.86 -10.78
C PRO A 30 15.81 4.46 -9.57
N LEU A 31 16.48 3.60 -8.80
CA LEU A 31 17.22 3.97 -7.60
C LEU A 31 18.71 3.63 -7.76
N ASP A 32 19.56 4.65 -7.70
CA ASP A 32 21.00 4.49 -7.62
C ASP A 32 21.44 4.40 -6.15
N ILE A 33 22.02 3.27 -5.76
CA ILE A 33 22.44 3.01 -4.39
C ILE A 33 23.88 2.50 -4.40
N SER A 34 24.77 3.18 -3.68
CA SER A 34 26.14 2.70 -3.46
C SER A 34 26.13 1.39 -2.69
N LEU A 35 27.16 0.56 -2.88
CA LEU A 35 27.24 -0.74 -2.22
C LEU A 35 27.22 -0.61 -0.69
N ASP A 36 27.91 0.39 -0.14
CA ASP A 36 27.98 0.61 1.31
C ASP A 36 26.63 1.03 1.88
N ASN A 37 25.93 1.97 1.24
CA ASN A 37 24.57 2.37 1.62
C ASN A 37 23.59 1.21 1.48
N LEU A 38 23.74 0.36 0.46
CA LEU A 38 22.93 -0.83 0.31
C LEU A 38 23.17 -1.82 1.45
N LYS A 39 24.42 -2.07 1.84
CA LYS A 39 24.76 -2.93 2.98
C LYS A 39 24.14 -2.40 4.28
N GLU A 40 24.28 -1.10 4.55
CA GLU A 40 23.69 -0.43 5.70
C GLU A 40 22.17 -0.60 5.74
N ARG A 41 21.48 -0.29 4.62
CA ARG A 41 20.03 -0.45 4.49
C ARG A 41 19.57 -1.89 4.69
N LEU A 42 20.42 -2.87 4.39
CA LEU A 42 20.14 -4.29 4.58
C LEU A 42 20.56 -4.83 5.96
N GLY A 43 21.18 -4.00 6.81
CA GLY A 43 21.73 -4.44 8.09
C GLY A 43 22.92 -5.41 7.92
N ILE A 44 23.66 -5.27 6.82
CA ILE A 44 24.83 -6.08 6.51
C ILE A 44 26.08 -5.35 7.04
N PRO A 45 26.92 -6.01 7.86
CA PRO A 45 28.19 -5.45 8.30
C PRO A 45 29.07 -5.03 7.10
N ALA A 46 29.78 -3.92 7.24
CA ALA A 46 30.54 -3.32 6.14
C ALA A 46 31.60 -4.28 5.56
N ASP A 47 32.23 -5.07 6.41
CA ASP A 47 33.26 -6.07 6.13
C ASP A 47 32.71 -7.36 5.48
N LYS A 48 31.41 -7.62 5.59
CA LYS A 48 30.78 -8.80 4.99
C LYS A 48 30.87 -8.75 3.46
N TYR A 49 31.12 -9.91 2.86
CA TYR A 49 31.34 -10.07 1.42
C TYR A 49 32.58 -9.32 0.91
N LYS A 50 33.57 -9.03 1.74
CA LYS A 50 34.91 -8.63 1.29
C LYS A 50 35.83 -9.85 1.20
N ASP A 51 36.82 -9.79 0.32
CA ASP A 51 37.91 -10.76 0.28
C ASP A 51 38.98 -10.44 1.33
N LYS A 52 40.01 -11.29 1.40
CA LYS A 52 41.16 -11.12 2.30
C LYS A 52 41.94 -9.80 2.11
N ASN A 53 41.75 -9.12 0.98
CA ASN A 53 42.39 -7.85 0.65
C ASN A 53 41.44 -6.66 0.85
N GLY A 54 40.25 -6.86 1.43
CA GLY A 54 39.26 -5.81 1.67
C GLY A 54 38.44 -5.42 0.43
N LYS A 55 38.56 -6.15 -0.69
CA LYS A 55 37.80 -5.87 -1.91
C LYS A 55 36.43 -6.56 -1.88
N ASP A 56 35.38 -5.84 -2.26
CA ASP A 56 34.04 -6.41 -2.31
C ASP A 56 33.90 -7.52 -3.36
N ARG A 57 33.44 -8.68 -2.89
CA ARG A 57 33.06 -9.86 -3.66
C ARG A 57 31.62 -9.71 -4.16
N ILE A 58 31.49 -8.94 -5.22
CA ILE A 58 30.19 -8.61 -5.85
C ILE A 58 29.45 -9.88 -6.29
N ASP A 59 30.18 -10.89 -6.78
CA ASP A 59 29.67 -12.21 -7.11
C ASP A 59 28.97 -12.87 -5.90
N ASN A 60 29.62 -12.88 -4.75
CA ASN A 60 29.04 -13.46 -3.54
C ASN A 60 27.87 -12.63 -3.00
N PHE A 61 27.95 -11.30 -3.12
CA PHE A 61 26.85 -10.41 -2.71
C PHE A 61 25.61 -10.65 -3.57
N GLU A 62 25.76 -10.75 -4.89
CA GLU A 62 24.65 -11.06 -5.79
C GLU A 62 24.02 -12.43 -5.46
N GLU A 63 24.85 -13.46 -5.32
CA GLU A 63 24.38 -14.84 -5.10
C GLU A 63 23.67 -15.03 -3.77
N ARG A 64 24.08 -14.29 -2.73
CA ARG A 64 23.58 -14.48 -1.35
C ARG A 64 22.54 -13.45 -0.94
N VAL A 65 22.45 -12.33 -1.64
CA VAL A 65 21.58 -11.21 -1.25
C VAL A 65 20.62 -10.85 -2.38
N LEU A 66 21.14 -10.41 -3.54
CA LEU A 66 20.29 -9.86 -4.59
C LEU A 66 19.43 -10.92 -5.28
N LYS A 67 20.03 -12.04 -5.71
CA LYS A 67 19.31 -13.10 -6.41
C LYS A 67 18.26 -13.78 -5.52
N PRO A 68 18.56 -14.18 -4.27
CA PRO A 68 17.53 -14.78 -3.41
C PRO A 68 16.42 -13.80 -3.05
N ALA A 69 16.77 -12.52 -2.80
CA ALA A 69 15.76 -11.50 -2.53
C ALA A 69 14.84 -11.29 -3.74
N LYS A 70 15.40 -11.14 -4.94
CA LYS A 70 14.61 -11.00 -6.16
C LYS A 70 13.71 -12.22 -6.39
N ALA A 71 14.25 -13.43 -6.28
CA ALA A 71 13.47 -14.66 -6.48
C ALA A 71 12.26 -14.73 -5.53
N ALA A 72 12.44 -14.41 -4.25
CA ALA A 72 11.33 -14.40 -3.29
C ALA A 72 10.25 -13.36 -3.64
N LEU A 73 10.63 -12.19 -4.16
CA LEU A 73 9.68 -11.17 -4.60
C LEU A 73 8.97 -11.54 -5.90
N ASP A 74 9.70 -12.11 -6.86
CA ASP A 74 9.16 -12.58 -8.15
C ASP A 74 8.09 -13.67 -7.96
N GLU A 75 8.15 -14.45 -6.88
CA GLU A 75 7.22 -15.56 -6.63
C GLU A 75 5.88 -15.12 -6.03
N SER A 76 5.84 -14.00 -5.29
CA SER A 76 4.71 -13.74 -4.38
C SER A 76 4.32 -12.29 -4.17
N CYS A 77 5.18 -11.33 -4.53
CA CYS A 77 5.01 -9.93 -4.17
C CYS A 77 4.58 -9.07 -5.36
N PRO A 78 3.69 -8.08 -5.14
CA PRO A 78 3.27 -7.14 -6.19
C PRO A 78 4.41 -6.24 -6.68
N TYR A 79 5.51 -6.14 -5.94
CA TYR A 79 6.67 -5.36 -6.32
C TYR A 79 7.94 -6.21 -6.25
N THR A 80 8.71 -6.18 -7.33
CA THR A 80 10.05 -6.75 -7.44
C THR A 80 10.99 -5.72 -8.08
N PHE A 81 12.19 -6.14 -8.49
CA PHE A 81 13.16 -5.27 -9.14
C PHE A 81 14.04 -5.99 -10.14
N ASN A 82 14.48 -5.25 -11.16
CA ASN A 82 15.67 -5.55 -11.92
C ASN A 82 16.82 -4.68 -11.43
N TYR A 83 18.07 -5.03 -11.76
CA TYR A 83 19.21 -4.20 -11.38
C TYR A 83 20.35 -4.28 -12.38
N VAL A 84 21.17 -3.24 -12.40
CA VAL A 84 22.45 -3.21 -13.11
C VAL A 84 23.56 -2.74 -12.17
N LYS A 85 24.78 -3.22 -12.42
CA LYS A 85 25.97 -2.81 -11.67
C LYS A 85 26.37 -1.40 -12.07
N VAL A 86 26.50 -0.51 -11.10
CA VAL A 86 27.09 0.81 -11.29
C VAL A 86 28.59 0.67 -11.07
N ARG A 87 29.35 1.16 -12.05
CA ARG A 87 30.81 1.02 -12.11
C ARG A 87 31.47 2.38 -11.97
N GLU A 88 32.64 2.40 -11.34
CA GLU A 88 33.46 3.61 -11.20
C GLU A 88 33.77 4.25 -12.56
N ASN A 89 34.13 3.43 -13.56
CA ASN A 89 34.23 3.86 -14.94
C ASN A 89 33.19 3.11 -15.79
N PRO A 90 32.09 3.77 -16.21
CA PRO A 90 31.01 3.15 -16.98
C PRO A 90 31.48 2.51 -18.30
N ASN A 91 32.55 3.03 -18.90
CA ASN A 91 33.07 2.56 -20.19
C ASN A 91 34.00 1.35 -20.05
N ASN A 92 34.36 0.96 -18.83
CA ASN A 92 35.27 -0.15 -18.57
C ASN A 92 34.56 -1.28 -17.79
N LYS A 93 34.26 -2.39 -18.47
CA LYS A 93 33.62 -3.57 -17.87
C LYS A 93 34.45 -4.22 -16.75
N ARG A 94 35.74 -3.94 -16.64
CA ARG A 94 36.64 -4.44 -15.57
C ARG A 94 36.77 -3.49 -14.38
N SER A 95 36.24 -2.27 -14.46
CA SER A 95 36.35 -1.32 -13.34
C SER A 95 35.54 -1.79 -12.13
N LYS A 96 35.93 -1.28 -10.97
CA LYS A 96 35.27 -1.59 -9.70
C LYS A 96 33.77 -1.26 -9.77
N VAL A 97 32.95 -2.13 -9.22
CA VAL A 97 31.53 -1.89 -9.00
C VAL A 97 31.40 -1.07 -7.72
N THR A 98 30.75 0.10 -7.82
CA THR A 98 30.56 1.04 -6.71
C THR A 98 29.16 0.97 -6.12
N GLY A 99 28.21 0.36 -6.84
CA GLY A 99 26.84 0.21 -6.39
C GLY A 99 25.96 -0.48 -7.42
N PHE A 100 24.66 -0.29 -7.25
CA PHE A 100 23.63 -0.86 -8.12
C PHE A 100 22.58 0.19 -8.45
N ARG A 101 22.10 0.14 -9.68
CA ARG A 101 20.90 0.84 -10.12
C ARG A 101 19.76 -0.17 -10.13
N PHE A 102 18.77 0.04 -9.30
CA PHE A 102 17.57 -0.79 -9.21
C PHE A 102 16.44 -0.19 -10.04
N TYR A 103 15.76 -1.02 -10.80
CA TYR A 103 14.56 -0.69 -11.56
C TYR A 103 13.38 -1.42 -10.92
N PRO A 104 12.47 -0.72 -10.23
CA PRO A 104 11.27 -1.32 -9.68
C PRO A 104 10.42 -1.95 -10.79
N VAL A 105 9.78 -3.07 -10.48
CA VAL A 105 8.86 -3.76 -11.39
C VAL A 105 7.58 -4.07 -10.62
N TYR A 106 6.45 -3.62 -11.17
CA TYR A 106 5.12 -3.92 -10.63
C TYR A 106 4.57 -5.20 -11.28
N GLN A 107 4.01 -6.08 -10.46
CA GLN A 107 3.47 -7.39 -10.80
C GLN A 107 1.99 -7.46 -10.37
N PRO A 108 1.05 -7.02 -11.23
CA PRO A 108 -0.36 -6.96 -10.89
C PRO A 108 -0.94 -8.29 -10.43
N GLN A 109 -0.47 -9.41 -10.98
CA GLN A 109 -0.94 -10.76 -10.65
C GLN A 109 -0.71 -11.18 -9.19
N PHE A 110 0.17 -10.49 -8.46
CA PHE A 110 0.42 -10.76 -7.05
C PHE A 110 -0.19 -9.71 -6.12
N ARG A 111 -0.87 -8.71 -6.70
CA ARG A 111 -1.61 -7.70 -5.94
C ARG A 111 -2.80 -8.37 -5.27
N ASP A 112 -3.06 -7.95 -4.03
CA ASP A 112 -4.29 -8.33 -3.35
C ASP A 112 -5.47 -7.61 -4.00
N GLU A 113 -6.37 -8.37 -4.62
CA GLU A 113 -7.52 -7.84 -5.36
C GLU A 113 -8.46 -7.02 -4.46
N GLU A 114 -8.67 -7.44 -3.21
CA GLU A 114 -9.54 -6.71 -2.28
C GLU A 114 -8.92 -5.36 -1.91
N LEU A 115 -7.60 -5.32 -1.68
CA LEU A 115 -6.89 -4.06 -1.44
C LEU A 115 -6.91 -3.16 -2.67
N GLU A 116 -6.74 -3.70 -3.87
CA GLU A 116 -6.82 -2.92 -5.11
C GLU A 116 -8.21 -2.32 -5.33
N VAL A 117 -9.27 -3.12 -5.16
CA VAL A 117 -10.65 -2.64 -5.22
C VAL A 117 -10.87 -1.53 -4.21
N LYS A 118 -10.39 -1.70 -2.97
CA LYS A 118 -10.53 -0.69 -1.92
C LYS A 118 -9.82 0.62 -2.25
N GLU A 119 -8.60 0.55 -2.79
CA GLU A 119 -7.84 1.72 -3.24
C GLU A 119 -8.51 2.43 -4.43
N LEU A 120 -9.03 1.68 -5.40
CA LEU A 120 -9.77 2.22 -6.54
C LEU A 120 -11.06 2.90 -6.08
N GLN A 121 -11.85 2.24 -5.23
CA GLN A 121 -13.04 2.83 -4.62
C GLN A 121 -12.69 4.08 -3.81
N ALA A 122 -11.53 4.12 -3.13
CA ALA A 122 -11.06 5.29 -2.40
C ALA A 122 -10.77 6.50 -3.31
N LYS A 123 -10.40 6.31 -4.58
CA LYS A 123 -10.16 7.39 -5.55
C LYS A 123 -11.44 7.97 -6.17
N VAL A 124 -12.51 7.19 -6.27
CA VAL A 124 -13.78 7.63 -6.86
C VAL A 124 -14.55 8.53 -5.88
N ALA A 125 -15.12 9.64 -6.35
CA ALA A 125 -15.90 10.51 -5.47
C ALA A 125 -17.22 9.84 -5.07
N ALA A 126 -17.65 10.04 -3.81
CA ALA A 126 -18.85 9.42 -3.26
C ALA A 126 -20.13 9.69 -4.08
N ARG A 127 -20.22 10.83 -4.77
CA ARG A 127 -21.37 11.18 -5.64
C ARG A 127 -21.57 10.20 -6.80
N HIS A 128 -20.51 9.51 -7.23
CA HIS A 128 -20.60 8.52 -8.30
C HIS A 128 -20.90 7.10 -7.81
N GLN A 129 -20.84 6.87 -6.50
CA GLN A 129 -20.96 5.53 -5.89
C GLN A 129 -22.23 5.38 -5.04
N ILE A 130 -22.74 6.48 -4.51
CA ILE A 130 -23.97 6.53 -3.71
C ILE A 130 -25.13 6.90 -4.64
N ASP A 131 -26.28 6.24 -4.47
CA ASP A 131 -27.51 6.57 -5.19
C ASP A 131 -27.85 8.06 -5.02
N SER A 132 -28.39 8.67 -6.09
CA SER A 132 -28.62 10.11 -6.12
C SER A 132 -29.58 10.57 -5.02
N HIS A 133 -30.62 9.79 -4.71
CA HIS A 133 -31.59 10.12 -3.66
C HIS A 133 -30.96 10.02 -2.28
N VAL A 134 -30.15 8.99 -2.04
CA VAL A 134 -29.42 8.81 -0.76
C VAL A 134 -28.43 9.95 -0.55
N TYR A 135 -27.67 10.30 -1.59
CA TYR A 135 -26.70 11.40 -1.54
C TYR A 135 -27.39 12.75 -1.27
N GLU A 136 -28.51 13.03 -1.93
CA GLU A 136 -29.27 14.26 -1.75
C GLU A 136 -29.90 14.33 -0.36
N TYR A 137 -30.41 13.21 0.16
CA TYR A 137 -30.89 13.13 1.53
C TYR A 137 -29.78 13.45 2.54
N LEU A 138 -28.58 12.89 2.35
CA LEU A 138 -27.41 13.20 3.18
C LEU A 138 -27.03 14.69 3.13
N ARG A 139 -27.03 15.31 1.93
CA ARG A 139 -26.67 16.73 1.77
C ARG A 139 -27.71 17.67 2.36
N TYR A 140 -28.99 17.47 2.03
CA TYR A 140 -30.04 18.46 2.27
C TYR A 140 -30.86 18.18 3.53
N SER A 141 -31.09 16.91 3.87
CA SER A 141 -31.89 16.54 5.05
C SER A 141 -31.03 16.29 6.29
N CYS A 142 -29.88 15.64 6.14
CA CYS A 142 -28.93 15.39 7.24
C CYS A 142 -27.84 16.48 7.36
N GLY A 143 -27.76 17.40 6.39
CA GLY A 143 -26.88 18.57 6.41
C GLY A 143 -25.39 18.27 6.21
N PHE A 144 -25.00 17.10 5.71
CA PHE A 144 -23.61 16.78 5.41
C PHE A 144 -23.06 17.67 4.29
N THR A 145 -21.76 17.97 4.29
CA THR A 145 -21.06 18.53 3.13
C THR A 145 -20.58 17.42 2.19
N SER A 146 -20.25 17.76 0.95
CA SER A 146 -19.72 16.78 -0.01
C SER A 146 -18.41 16.16 0.47
N GLU A 147 -17.56 16.93 1.16
CA GLU A 147 -16.30 16.47 1.76
C GLU A 147 -16.55 15.51 2.92
N GLU A 148 -17.54 15.80 3.77
CA GLU A 148 -17.90 14.92 4.90
C GLU A 148 -18.47 13.58 4.41
N ILE A 149 -19.30 13.60 3.35
CA ILE A 149 -19.78 12.38 2.70
C ILE A 149 -18.62 11.61 2.10
N ASN A 150 -17.71 12.29 1.39
CA ASN A 150 -16.57 11.62 0.76
C ASN A 150 -15.61 10.99 1.78
N ARG A 151 -15.43 11.61 2.96
CA ARG A 151 -14.63 11.07 4.06
C ARG A 151 -15.24 9.81 4.68
N ASN A 152 -16.56 9.66 4.64
CA ASN A 152 -17.29 8.54 5.25
C ASN A 152 -17.96 7.62 4.21
N LYS A 153 -17.56 7.73 2.93
CA LYS A 153 -18.26 7.09 1.81
C LYS A 153 -18.35 5.57 1.92
N GLU A 154 -17.31 4.91 2.45
CA GLU A 154 -17.31 3.46 2.67
C GLU A 154 -18.50 3.06 3.55
N THR A 155 -18.76 3.79 4.63
CA THR A 155 -19.93 3.52 5.51
C THR A 155 -21.26 3.71 4.78
N PHE A 156 -21.38 4.75 3.94
CA PHE A 156 -22.63 5.02 3.23
C PHE A 156 -22.88 4.02 2.07
N ILE A 157 -21.83 3.63 1.35
CA ILE A 157 -21.90 2.63 0.28
C ILE A 157 -22.31 1.29 0.89
N THR A 158 -21.61 0.83 1.94
CA THR A 158 -21.96 -0.42 2.62
C THR A 158 -23.36 -0.40 3.21
N ALA A 159 -23.82 0.73 3.75
CA ALA A 159 -25.20 0.86 4.22
C ALA A 159 -26.22 0.70 3.08
N GLN A 160 -25.98 1.32 1.92
CA GLN A 160 -26.86 1.21 0.76
C GLN A 160 -26.90 -0.22 0.20
N GLU A 161 -25.79 -0.93 0.21
CA GLU A 161 -25.70 -2.30 -0.30
C GLU A 161 -26.38 -3.33 0.61
N ASN A 162 -26.35 -3.11 1.93
CA ASN A 162 -26.82 -4.10 2.92
C ASN A 162 -28.17 -3.76 3.55
N ILE A 163 -28.59 -2.50 3.56
CA ILE A 163 -29.87 -2.07 4.16
C ILE A 163 -30.91 -1.89 3.05
N THR A 164 -31.97 -2.70 3.10
CA THR A 164 -33.03 -2.71 2.08
C THR A 164 -33.67 -1.34 1.84
N ASP A 165 -33.84 -0.52 2.89
CA ASP A 165 -34.34 0.85 2.79
C ASP A 165 -33.45 1.81 3.61
N VAL A 166 -32.32 2.18 3.00
CA VAL A 166 -31.34 3.06 3.63
C VAL A 166 -31.87 4.47 3.89
N ILE A 167 -32.80 4.98 3.05
CA ILE A 167 -33.36 6.34 3.22
C ILE A 167 -34.24 6.38 4.47
N ARG A 168 -35.13 5.40 4.64
CA ARG A 168 -35.96 5.31 5.85
C ARG A 168 -35.12 5.20 7.10
N GLU A 169 -34.04 4.42 7.04
CA GLU A 169 -33.13 4.29 8.17
C GLU A 169 -32.40 5.60 8.48
N LEU A 170 -31.86 6.27 7.47
CA LEU A 170 -31.25 7.59 7.62
C LEU A 170 -32.23 8.62 8.19
N ALA A 171 -33.51 8.55 7.83
CA ALA A 171 -34.53 9.43 8.40
C ALA A 171 -34.74 9.19 9.90
N ILE A 172 -34.81 7.93 10.34
CA ILE A 172 -34.90 7.56 11.76
C ILE A 172 -33.67 8.06 12.53
N LEU A 173 -32.47 7.81 11.98
CA LEU A 173 -31.22 8.24 12.59
C LEU A 173 -31.10 9.76 12.66
N ASN A 174 -31.47 10.47 11.58
CA ASN A 174 -31.45 11.92 11.53
C ASN A 174 -32.37 12.52 12.60
N GLY A 175 -33.59 11.99 12.75
CA GLY A 175 -34.52 12.40 13.81
C GLY A 175 -33.92 12.25 15.22
N LYS A 176 -33.34 11.09 15.53
CA LYS A 176 -32.70 10.80 16.83
C LYS A 176 -31.43 11.62 17.08
N SER A 177 -30.72 12.01 16.03
CA SER A 177 -29.46 12.73 16.13
C SER A 177 -29.60 14.18 16.60
N ARG A 178 -30.79 14.78 16.49
CA ARG A 178 -31.07 16.19 16.81
C ARG A 178 -30.77 16.56 18.25
N GLU A 179 -30.90 15.60 19.17
CA GLU A 179 -30.64 15.79 20.60
C GLU A 179 -29.17 15.54 20.99
N LYS A 180 -28.28 15.29 20.01
CA LYS A 180 -26.88 14.93 20.24
C LYS A 180 -25.96 16.12 19.99
N ASN A 181 -24.87 16.20 20.76
CA ASN A 181 -23.86 17.26 20.62
C ASN A 181 -23.17 17.26 19.25
N ASN A 182 -23.03 16.10 18.61
CA ASN A 182 -22.53 15.96 17.24
C ASN A 182 -23.50 15.07 16.42
N PRO A 183 -24.57 15.65 15.85
CA PRO A 183 -25.61 14.90 15.15
C PRO A 183 -25.04 14.05 14.00
N LYS A 184 -24.19 14.64 13.15
CA LYS A 184 -23.58 13.97 11.99
C LYS A 184 -22.68 12.80 12.38
N GLY A 185 -21.79 13.02 13.34
CA GLY A 185 -20.92 11.96 13.87
C GLY A 185 -21.72 10.83 14.52
N TRP A 186 -22.83 11.17 15.20
CA TRP A 186 -23.73 10.18 15.78
C TRP A 186 -24.42 9.34 14.71
N ILE A 187 -24.94 9.95 13.62
CA ILE A 187 -25.55 9.22 12.49
C ILE A 187 -24.55 8.21 11.91
N ILE A 188 -23.31 8.62 11.66
CA ILE A 188 -22.27 7.72 11.12
C ILE A 188 -22.03 6.52 12.05
N ASN A 189 -21.89 6.77 13.36
CA ASN A 189 -21.63 5.70 14.33
C ASN A 189 -22.83 4.74 14.48
N ALA A 190 -24.04 5.28 14.49
CA ALA A 190 -25.27 4.47 14.54
C ALA A 190 -25.42 3.61 13.28
N LEU A 191 -25.13 4.18 12.11
CA LEU A 191 -25.15 3.45 10.84
C LEU A 191 -24.12 2.32 10.80
N LYS A 192 -22.89 2.55 11.29
CA LYS A 192 -21.88 1.51 11.47
C LYS A 192 -22.34 0.38 12.39
N GLY A 193 -23.07 0.71 13.46
CA GLY A 193 -23.67 -0.29 14.35
C GLY A 193 -24.65 -1.19 13.61
N LYS A 194 -25.58 -0.59 12.85
CA LYS A 194 -26.57 -1.33 12.05
C LYS A 194 -25.97 -2.22 10.97
N ILE A 195 -24.95 -1.73 10.25
CA ILE A 195 -24.25 -2.53 9.24
C ILE A 195 -23.75 -3.85 9.87
N LYS A 196 -23.19 -3.80 11.08
CA LYS A 196 -22.72 -5.02 11.78
C LYS A 196 -23.84 -5.98 12.14
N GLU A 197 -25.04 -5.50 12.46
CA GLU A 197 -26.20 -6.34 12.75
C GLU A 197 -26.73 -7.07 11.51
N TYR A 198 -26.58 -6.48 10.32
CA TYR A 198 -26.95 -7.09 9.04
C TYR A 198 -25.89 -8.03 8.46
N SER A 199 -24.63 -7.92 8.91
CA SER A 199 -23.52 -8.78 8.49
C SER A 199 -23.28 -10.00 9.41
N ALA A 200 -24.11 -10.18 10.45
CA ALA A 200 -24.07 -11.29 11.39
C ALA A 200 -25.20 -12.30 11.10
#